data_AF-A0A538QS40-F1
#
_entry.id   AF-A0A538QS40-F1
#
_cell.length_a   1.000
_cell.length_b   1.000
_cell.length_c   1.000
_cell.angle_alpha   90.00
_cell.angle_beta   90.00
_cell.angle_gamma   90.00
#
_symmetry.space_group_name_H-M   'P 1'
#
loop_
_entity.id
_entity.type
_entity.pdbx_description
1 polymer ?
#
loop_
_entity_poly.entity_id
_entity_poly.type
_entity_poly.pdbx_seq_one_letter_code
_entity_poly.pdbx_strand_id
1 'polypeptide(L)'
;MRLTTIALAAGCSIAALGCAPPDDTQEIIDNLVQAGFPRNDIMVVGGVVYVGRDAEVSLAASREMLGTGHTTKEQYRTTNLVSPALAKICIDGSSFTGVFSTALDLAIQNYDEQPLGFAMARTPTAGCSSTITAVLAPGVVGGSSGFPSGGLPFGTINIGDGLAGFPVDTIEHVITHEIGHTIGFRHSDFFDRSISCGGTPFNEGDGGVGAILIPGTPSGAVVGGSIMNSCFRTVETGEFTATDLIALSGLYGSPFSNPSYFTTAYSDPTGWAGAPYYWGTIDYPDLDGDGRADVCGRAGGGIYCSLSTGSGFTAPTFWTTAYSDATGWIGADYYWRTIRFADINGDGKADICGRASGGLYCALSTGSSFTAPTFWTTGYSDAGGWAGAQYYWGTIEFPDLNGDGKADVCGRASGGLYCALSTGSSFTAPTYWTSAYSDPTGWVSADYYWRTIKYADLNGDGKTDVCGRASGGMYCSLSTGGAFTAPTFWTTGYSDAGGWAGAQYYWGTIELPDLDGDGKADVCGRASGGIYCALSTGGSFTPPAYRSSGYSDAGGWAGAQYYWGTIRYPDVNGDGRADVCGRASGGLYCAD
;
A
#
# COMPACT_ATOMS: atom_id res chain seq x y z
N MET A 1 -76.47 17.73 3.12
CA MET A 1 -75.04 17.47 2.80
C MET A 1 -74.83 17.89 1.35
N ARG A 2 -74.09 19.01 1.19
CA ARG A 2 -73.56 19.65 -0.03
C ARG A 2 -74.49 19.90 -1.25
N LEU A 3 -74.95 21.16 -1.32
CA LEU A 3 -75.22 21.91 -2.55
C LEU A 3 -73.92 22.08 -3.37
N THR A 4 -74.04 22.16 -4.69
CA THR A 4 -73.62 23.32 -5.54
C THR A 4 -73.98 23.02 -7.01
N THR A 5 -74.94 23.71 -7.63
CA THR A 5 -74.85 24.98 -8.42
C THR A 5 -74.22 24.82 -9.81
N ILE A 6 -74.98 25.29 -10.82
CA ILE A 6 -74.78 25.20 -12.27
C ILE A 6 -74.17 26.51 -12.84
N ALA A 7 -73.46 26.38 -13.98
CA ALA A 7 -73.17 27.37 -15.05
C ALA A 7 -72.10 28.46 -14.77
N LEU A 8 -71.33 28.98 -15.74
CA LEU A 8 -71.40 29.03 -17.21
C LEU A 8 -69.97 29.26 -17.80
N ALA A 9 -69.78 28.94 -19.09
CA ALA A 9 -68.53 29.04 -19.85
C ALA A 9 -68.16 30.46 -20.36
N ALA A 10 -66.87 30.70 -20.59
CA ALA A 10 -66.34 31.62 -21.62
C ALA A 10 -64.86 31.24 -21.94
N GLY A 11 -64.50 31.19 -23.23
CA GLY A 11 -63.20 30.74 -23.74
C GLY A 11 -62.25 31.84 -24.25
N CYS A 12 -61.19 31.38 -24.94
CA CYS A 12 -60.10 32.10 -25.65
C CYS A 12 -59.02 32.74 -24.75
N SER A 13 -57.69 32.62 -24.95
CA SER A 13 -56.89 32.36 -26.16
C SER A 13 -55.52 31.75 -25.79
N ILE A 14 -54.95 30.95 -26.70
CA ILE A 14 -53.60 30.37 -26.61
C ILE A 14 -52.57 31.48 -26.86
N ALA A 15 -51.75 31.80 -25.85
CA ALA A 15 -50.49 32.49 -26.03
C ALA A 15 -49.37 31.45 -26.03
N ALA A 16 -48.82 31.18 -27.21
CA ALA A 16 -47.59 30.42 -27.37
C ALA A 16 -46.43 31.28 -26.84
N LEU A 17 -46.13 31.13 -25.55
CA LEU A 17 -44.83 31.46 -24.98
C LEU A 17 -44.00 30.19 -25.06
N GLY A 18 -42.95 30.22 -25.89
CA GLY A 18 -41.99 29.13 -25.97
C GLY A 18 -41.42 28.82 -24.60
N CYS A 19 -41.68 27.61 -24.10
CA CYS A 19 -40.94 27.06 -22.98
C CYS A 19 -39.53 26.76 -23.48
N ALA A 20 -38.59 27.67 -23.20
CA ALA A 20 -37.21 27.24 -22.98
C ALA A 20 -37.23 26.24 -21.81
N PRO A 21 -36.43 25.15 -21.85
CA PRO A 21 -36.30 24.26 -20.70
C PRO A 21 -35.84 25.06 -19.46
N PRO A 22 -36.20 24.63 -18.24
CA PRO A 22 -35.75 25.29 -17.02
C PRO A 22 -34.22 25.34 -17.02
N ASP A 23 -33.68 26.50 -16.69
CA ASP A 23 -32.25 26.71 -16.54
C ASP A 23 -31.82 26.11 -15.19
N ASP A 24 -31.42 24.83 -15.20
CA ASP A 24 -30.92 24.11 -14.02
C ASP A 24 -29.78 24.87 -13.32
N THR A 25 -29.08 25.74 -14.06
CA THR A 25 -28.05 26.66 -13.58
C THR A 25 -28.52 27.51 -12.40
N GLN A 26 -29.77 28.02 -12.41
CA GLN A 26 -30.26 28.82 -11.28
C GLN A 26 -30.50 27.96 -10.04
N GLU A 27 -30.96 26.72 -10.20
CA GLU A 27 -31.11 25.79 -9.08
C GLU A 27 -29.74 25.37 -8.52
N ILE A 28 -28.75 25.15 -9.38
CA ILE A 28 -27.37 24.89 -8.94
C ILE A 28 -26.83 26.10 -8.17
N ILE A 29 -26.96 27.31 -8.70
CA ILE A 29 -26.55 28.55 -8.01
C ILE A 29 -27.29 28.69 -6.67
N ASP A 30 -28.59 28.44 -6.64
CA ASP A 30 -29.39 28.58 -5.43
C ASP A 30 -29.02 27.52 -4.39
N ASN A 31 -28.79 26.28 -4.83
CA ASN A 31 -28.26 25.20 -3.99
C ASN A 31 -26.88 25.57 -3.47
N LEU A 32 -25.99 26.13 -4.29
CA LEU A 32 -24.64 26.56 -3.88
C LEU A 32 -24.67 27.76 -2.92
N VAL A 33 -25.51 28.76 -3.17
CA VAL A 33 -25.72 29.90 -2.27
C VAL A 33 -26.35 29.43 -0.95
N GLN A 34 -27.30 28.50 -1.02
CA GLN A 34 -27.93 27.88 0.15
C GLN A 34 -26.97 26.97 0.92
N ALA A 35 -26.04 26.34 0.20
CA ALA A 35 -24.98 25.51 0.74
C ALA A 35 -23.86 26.37 1.36
N GLY A 36 -23.69 27.63 0.93
CA GLY A 36 -22.85 28.63 1.62
C GLY A 36 -21.74 29.24 0.76
N PHE A 37 -21.72 28.99 -0.55
CA PHE A 37 -20.77 29.63 -1.45
C PHE A 37 -21.05 31.13 -1.59
N PRO A 38 -20.02 31.98 -1.49
CA PRO A 38 -20.14 33.38 -1.84
C PRO A 38 -20.55 33.50 -3.31
N ARG A 39 -21.52 34.37 -3.61
CA ARG A 39 -22.00 34.58 -4.99
C ARG A 39 -20.90 35.01 -5.97
N ASN A 40 -19.79 35.53 -5.45
CA ASN A 40 -18.62 35.95 -6.23
C ASN A 40 -17.64 34.80 -6.55
N ASP A 41 -17.84 33.62 -5.93
CA ASP A 41 -17.08 32.40 -6.16
C ASP A 41 -17.81 31.42 -7.11
N ILE A 42 -19.12 31.66 -7.32
CA ILE A 42 -19.94 30.91 -8.27
C ILE A 42 -19.81 31.56 -9.63
N MET A 43 -19.13 30.89 -10.56
CA MET A 43 -18.96 31.37 -11.92
C MET A 43 -19.83 30.56 -12.88
N VAL A 44 -20.55 31.23 -13.76
CA VAL A 44 -21.28 30.57 -14.86
C VAL A 44 -20.55 30.84 -16.16
N VAL A 45 -20.02 29.79 -16.78
CA VAL A 45 -19.37 29.87 -18.09
C VAL A 45 -20.11 28.92 -19.03
N GLY A 46 -20.73 29.48 -20.07
CA GLY A 46 -21.43 28.67 -21.07
C GLY A 46 -22.63 27.86 -20.53
N GLY A 47 -23.23 28.29 -19.41
CA GLY A 47 -24.34 27.59 -18.75
C GLY A 47 -23.92 26.58 -17.67
N VAL A 48 -22.61 26.32 -17.55
CA VAL A 48 -22.03 25.44 -16.54
C VAL A 48 -21.62 26.24 -15.31
N VAL A 49 -21.88 25.71 -14.12
CA VAL A 49 -21.59 26.37 -12.84
C VAL A 49 -20.31 25.83 -12.23
N TYR A 50 -19.37 26.72 -11.93
CA TYR A 50 -18.09 26.44 -11.28
C TYR A 50 -18.02 27.09 -9.90
N VAL A 51 -17.30 26.45 -9.00
CA VAL A 51 -16.88 26.88 -7.67
C VAL A 51 -15.36 26.88 -7.64
N GLY A 52 -14.71 27.79 -6.91
CA GLY A 52 -13.25 27.79 -6.79
C GLY A 52 -12.50 28.04 -8.10
N ARG A 53 -13.22 28.36 -9.20
CA ARG A 53 -12.74 28.56 -10.58
C ARG A 53 -12.35 27.29 -11.35
N ASP A 54 -12.29 26.14 -10.69
CA ASP A 54 -11.80 24.87 -11.22
C ASP A 54 -12.73 23.68 -10.89
N ALA A 55 -13.74 23.83 -10.03
CA ALA A 55 -14.68 22.76 -9.71
C ALA A 55 -16.09 23.02 -10.29
N GLU A 56 -16.44 22.34 -11.37
CA GLU A 56 -17.79 22.21 -11.91
C GLU A 56 -18.73 21.50 -10.92
N VAL A 57 -19.94 22.05 -10.78
CA VAL A 57 -20.98 21.47 -9.93
C VAL A 57 -22.20 21.10 -10.74
N SER A 58 -22.49 19.79 -10.80
CA SER A 58 -23.72 19.28 -11.41
C SER A 58 -24.96 19.52 -10.53
N LEU A 59 -26.14 19.48 -11.14
CA LEU A 59 -27.41 19.58 -10.40
C LEU A 59 -27.56 18.46 -9.35
N ALA A 60 -27.16 17.23 -9.68
CA ALA A 60 -27.20 16.10 -8.76
C ALA A 60 -26.26 16.32 -7.57
N ALA A 61 -25.03 16.77 -7.83
CA ALA A 61 -24.06 17.11 -6.79
C ALA A 61 -24.61 18.23 -5.90
N SER A 62 -25.10 19.34 -6.47
CA SER A 62 -25.65 20.49 -5.72
C SER A 62 -26.83 20.14 -4.80
N ARG A 63 -27.66 19.16 -5.17
CA ARG A 63 -28.77 18.68 -4.33
C ARG A 63 -28.31 17.79 -3.17
N GLU A 64 -27.22 17.05 -3.34
CA GLU A 64 -26.60 16.23 -2.29
C GLU A 64 -25.89 17.09 -1.22
N MET A 65 -25.46 18.29 -1.62
CA MET A 65 -24.72 19.28 -0.84
C MET A 65 -25.57 20.08 0.19
N LEU A 66 -26.83 19.71 0.45
CA LEU A 66 -27.74 20.44 1.37
C LEU A 66 -27.74 19.87 2.82
N GLY A 67 -26.67 19.18 3.23
CA GLY A 67 -26.52 18.49 4.52
C GLY A 67 -25.69 19.24 5.59
N THR A 68 -25.99 18.99 6.87
CA THR A 68 -25.62 19.76 8.08
C THR A 68 -24.12 20.04 8.33
N GLY A 69 -23.87 21.18 9.00
CA GLY A 69 -22.54 21.81 9.18
C GLY A 69 -21.65 21.30 10.32
N HIS A 70 -20.48 21.93 10.47
CA HIS A 70 -19.76 22.28 11.72
C HIS A 70 -18.35 22.82 11.44
N THR A 71 -17.72 23.33 12.50
CA THR A 71 -16.64 24.33 12.61
C THR A 71 -15.20 23.88 12.34
N THR A 72 -14.41 24.85 11.88
CA THR A 72 -12.95 25.00 11.68
C THR A 72 -11.95 23.91 12.14
N LYS A 73 -11.20 23.35 11.16
CA LYS A 73 -9.71 23.20 11.01
C LYS A 73 -9.34 22.03 10.01
N GLU A 74 -8.30 22.13 9.13
CA GLU A 74 -7.50 21.09 8.35
C GLU A 74 -7.97 20.35 7.05
N GLN A 75 -7.02 19.81 6.20
CA GLN A 75 -7.20 19.31 4.79
C GLN A 75 -8.60 18.78 4.50
N TYR A 76 -9.15 19.20 3.36
CA TYR A 76 -10.58 19.27 3.24
C TYR A 76 -11.09 18.32 2.18
N ARG A 77 -12.20 17.68 2.49
CA ARG A 77 -13.00 16.90 1.54
C ARG A 77 -14.43 17.38 1.51
N THR A 78 -15.11 17.00 0.44
CA THR A 78 -16.55 17.15 0.33
C THR A 78 -17.31 16.11 1.16
N THR A 79 -18.61 16.33 1.34
CA THR A 79 -19.57 15.36 1.86
C THR A 79 -19.75 14.20 0.90
N ASN A 80 -19.57 14.45 -0.40
CA ASN A 80 -19.68 13.46 -1.44
C ASN A 80 -18.33 12.76 -1.62
N LEU A 81 -18.32 11.44 -1.48
CA LEU A 81 -17.15 10.59 -1.67
C LEU A 81 -17.47 9.49 -2.66
N VAL A 82 -16.45 8.93 -3.29
CA VAL A 82 -16.65 7.73 -4.12
C VAL A 82 -16.97 6.53 -3.24
N SER A 83 -17.80 5.63 -3.76
CA SER A 83 -18.26 4.45 -3.03
C SER A 83 -17.10 3.48 -2.76
N PRO A 84 -16.98 2.93 -1.55
CA PRO A 84 -16.06 1.82 -1.26
C PRO A 84 -16.32 0.56 -2.09
N ALA A 85 -17.46 0.48 -2.80
CA ALA A 85 -17.79 -0.63 -3.68
C ALA A 85 -17.21 -0.50 -5.10
N LEU A 86 -16.58 0.64 -5.45
CA LEU A 86 -15.86 0.76 -6.71
C LEU A 86 -14.57 -0.05 -6.61
N ALA A 87 -14.35 -0.99 -7.53
CA ALA A 87 -13.12 -1.77 -7.58
C ALA A 87 -12.06 -1.13 -8.50
N LYS A 88 -12.49 -0.41 -9.54
CA LYS A 88 -11.58 0.19 -10.53
C LYS A 88 -12.16 1.46 -11.15
N ILE A 89 -11.43 2.56 -11.08
CA ILE A 89 -11.74 3.81 -11.78
C ILE A 89 -10.82 3.92 -13.00
N CYS A 90 -11.41 3.98 -14.19
CA CYS A 90 -10.62 4.10 -15.41
C CYS A 90 -10.54 5.55 -15.89
N ILE A 91 -9.44 5.93 -16.53
CA ILE A 91 -9.29 7.27 -17.11
C ILE A 91 -9.09 7.17 -18.62
N ASP A 92 -10.03 7.74 -19.37
CA ASP A 92 -9.95 7.90 -20.82
C ASP A 92 -9.12 9.12 -21.17
N GLY A 93 -7.84 8.87 -21.43
CA GLY A 93 -6.87 9.85 -21.91
C GLY A 93 -6.68 9.84 -23.41
N SER A 94 -7.62 9.34 -24.21
CA SER A 94 -7.48 9.21 -25.67
C SER A 94 -7.28 10.56 -26.39
N SER A 95 -7.70 11.66 -25.77
CA SER A 95 -7.47 13.01 -26.29
C SER A 95 -6.06 13.55 -26.01
N PHE A 96 -5.32 12.95 -25.07
CA PHE A 96 -3.99 13.40 -24.66
C PHE A 96 -2.91 12.77 -25.52
N THR A 97 -1.97 13.59 -25.98
CA THR A 97 -0.82 13.16 -26.79
C THR A 97 0.46 13.80 -26.27
N GLY A 98 1.62 13.21 -26.57
CA GLY A 98 2.92 13.73 -26.15
C GLY A 98 3.03 13.90 -24.64
N VAL A 99 3.48 15.08 -24.19
CA VAL A 99 3.72 15.37 -22.77
C VAL A 99 2.48 15.20 -21.89
N PHE A 100 1.28 15.51 -22.39
CA PHE A 100 0.03 15.29 -21.64
C PHE A 100 -0.26 13.80 -21.45
N SER A 101 0.09 12.98 -22.45
CA SER A 101 -0.10 11.54 -22.35
C SER A 101 0.80 10.94 -21.28
N THR A 102 2.07 11.35 -21.25
CA THR A 102 3.04 10.93 -20.23
C THR A 102 2.64 11.41 -18.84
N ALA A 103 2.26 12.69 -18.71
CA ALA A 103 1.80 13.27 -17.46
C ALA A 103 0.55 12.58 -16.90
N LEU A 104 -0.36 12.12 -17.76
CA LEU A 104 -1.52 11.34 -17.33
C LEU A 104 -1.13 9.95 -16.83
N ASP A 105 -0.15 9.29 -17.46
CA ASP A 105 0.33 7.98 -16.98
C ASP A 105 0.93 8.11 -15.57
N LEU A 106 1.75 9.15 -15.33
CA LEU A 106 2.32 9.46 -14.01
C LEU A 106 1.24 9.85 -12.99
N ALA A 107 0.25 10.65 -13.39
CA ALA A 107 -0.85 11.02 -12.50
C ALA A 107 -1.73 9.82 -12.12
N ILE A 108 -1.96 8.87 -13.03
CA ILE A 108 -2.66 7.61 -12.72
C ILE A 108 -1.80 6.77 -11.77
N GLN A 109 -0.50 6.67 -12.04
CA GLN A 109 0.46 5.93 -11.23
C GLN A 109 0.45 6.44 -9.78
N ASN A 110 0.46 7.77 -9.55
CA ASN A 110 0.34 8.35 -8.20
C ASN A 110 -0.81 7.75 -7.37
N TYR A 111 -1.96 7.47 -7.99
CA TYR A 111 -3.12 6.87 -7.29
C TYR A 111 -3.09 5.34 -7.24
N ASP A 112 -2.60 4.69 -8.29
CA ASP A 112 -2.61 3.22 -8.40
C ASP A 112 -1.52 2.56 -7.53
N GLU A 113 -0.41 3.27 -7.31
CA GLU A 113 0.65 2.93 -6.33
C GLU A 113 0.23 3.22 -4.88
N GLN A 114 -1.06 3.31 -4.59
CA GLN A 114 -1.56 3.52 -3.24
C GLN A 114 -2.52 2.38 -2.90
N PRO A 115 -2.55 1.89 -1.64
CA PRO A 115 -3.40 0.79 -1.21
C PRO A 115 -4.81 1.33 -0.99
N LEU A 116 -5.45 1.80 -2.06
CA LEU A 116 -6.80 2.31 -2.03
C LEU A 116 -7.79 1.16 -2.20
N GLY A 117 -9.01 1.35 -1.72
CA GLY A 117 -10.12 0.40 -1.93
C GLY A 117 -10.55 0.28 -3.40
N PHE A 118 -9.92 1.01 -4.32
CA PHE A 118 -10.11 0.93 -5.76
C PHE A 118 -8.76 1.08 -6.49
N ALA A 119 -8.60 0.42 -7.63
CA ALA A 119 -7.48 0.65 -8.55
C ALA A 119 -7.77 1.83 -9.50
N MET A 120 -6.73 2.44 -10.06
CA MET A 120 -6.85 3.42 -11.15
C MET A 120 -6.08 2.95 -12.39
N ALA A 121 -6.69 3.05 -13.57
CA ALA A 121 -6.01 2.63 -14.79
C ALA A 121 -6.42 3.43 -16.02
N ARG A 122 -5.51 3.52 -16.98
CA ARG A 122 -5.81 4.16 -18.27
C ARG A 122 -6.63 3.24 -19.16
N THR A 123 -7.54 3.82 -19.97
CA THR A 123 -8.24 3.07 -21.01
C THR A 123 -7.39 2.96 -22.29
N PRO A 124 -7.59 1.91 -23.13
CA PRO A 124 -8.55 0.82 -22.96
C PRO A 124 -8.08 -0.24 -21.94
N THR A 125 -8.94 -0.56 -20.98
CA THR A 125 -8.76 -1.66 -20.03
C THR A 125 -10.12 -2.29 -19.72
N ALA A 126 -10.13 -3.56 -19.34
CA ALA A 126 -11.33 -4.22 -18.83
C ALA A 126 -11.57 -3.90 -17.35
N GLY A 127 -12.78 -4.19 -16.86
CA GLY A 127 -13.12 -4.18 -15.44
C GLY A 127 -13.44 -2.81 -14.82
N CYS A 128 -13.60 -1.76 -15.63
CA CYS A 128 -13.90 -0.42 -15.13
C CYS A 128 -15.25 -0.37 -14.40
N SER A 129 -15.22 -0.01 -13.11
CA SER A 129 -16.43 0.29 -12.34
C SER A 129 -16.98 1.69 -12.67
N SER A 130 -16.09 2.62 -13.04
CA SER A 130 -16.43 3.95 -13.58
C SER A 130 -15.36 4.41 -14.58
N THR A 131 -15.64 5.47 -15.35
CA THR A 131 -14.69 6.09 -16.27
C THR A 131 -14.73 7.61 -16.16
N ILE A 132 -13.55 8.20 -15.96
CA ILE A 132 -13.28 9.64 -16.02
C ILE A 132 -12.74 9.95 -17.42
N THR A 133 -13.26 10.97 -18.09
CA THR A 133 -12.78 11.40 -19.41
C THR A 133 -11.84 12.58 -19.25
N ALA A 134 -10.59 12.44 -19.72
CA ALA A 134 -9.64 13.54 -19.74
C ALA A 134 -9.71 14.28 -21.08
N VAL A 135 -9.99 15.58 -21.03
CA VAL A 135 -10.19 16.43 -22.22
C VAL A 135 -9.27 17.64 -22.21
N LEU A 136 -8.73 18.00 -23.38
CA LEU A 136 -7.96 19.24 -23.52
C LEU A 136 -8.88 20.44 -23.68
N ALA A 137 -8.70 21.45 -22.83
CA ALA A 137 -9.41 22.72 -22.87
C ALA A 137 -8.57 23.79 -23.60
N PRO A 138 -9.02 24.29 -24.77
CA PRO A 138 -8.24 25.24 -25.56
C PRO A 138 -8.10 26.61 -24.89
N GLY A 139 -6.86 27.14 -24.85
CA GLY A 139 -6.54 28.49 -24.39
C GLY A 139 -6.54 28.69 -22.88
N VAL A 140 -6.54 27.61 -22.09
CA VAL A 140 -6.53 27.64 -20.62
C VAL A 140 -5.16 27.18 -20.10
N VAL A 141 -4.71 27.77 -18.99
CA VAL A 141 -3.53 27.33 -18.23
C VAL A 141 -4.02 26.92 -16.84
N GLY A 142 -3.98 25.62 -16.54
CA GLY A 142 -4.56 25.01 -15.34
C GLY A 142 -5.49 23.85 -15.70
N GLY A 143 -6.26 23.38 -14.72
CA GLY A 143 -7.26 22.34 -14.89
C GLY A 143 -8.62 22.77 -14.35
N SER A 144 -9.62 21.96 -14.64
CA SER A 144 -10.90 21.97 -13.93
C SER A 144 -11.59 20.62 -13.98
N SER A 145 -12.22 20.22 -12.88
CA SER A 145 -13.03 19.00 -12.80
C SER A 145 -14.31 19.26 -12.00
N GLY A 146 -14.80 18.32 -11.21
CA GLY A 146 -15.99 18.46 -10.39
C GLY A 146 -15.98 17.42 -9.27
N PHE A 147 -17.01 17.40 -8.43
CA PHE A 147 -17.08 16.53 -7.25
C PHE A 147 -17.87 15.23 -7.49
N PRO A 148 -17.62 14.17 -6.69
CA PRO A 148 -18.40 12.93 -6.74
C PRO A 148 -19.91 13.17 -6.60
N SER A 149 -20.69 12.25 -7.16
CA SER A 149 -22.14 12.19 -6.94
C SER A 149 -22.65 10.75 -7.01
N GLY A 150 -23.56 10.38 -6.10
CA GLY A 150 -24.14 9.04 -6.07
C GLY A 150 -23.12 7.91 -5.86
N GLY A 151 -21.98 8.21 -5.23
CA GLY A 151 -20.88 7.26 -5.02
C GLY A 151 -20.00 7.00 -6.25
N LEU A 152 -20.17 7.76 -7.34
CA LEU A 152 -19.32 7.69 -8.52
C LEU A 152 -18.39 8.92 -8.59
N PRO A 153 -17.17 8.78 -9.15
CA PRO A 153 -16.30 9.92 -9.39
C PRO A 153 -16.94 10.89 -10.40
N PHE A 154 -16.53 12.15 -10.36
CA PHE A 154 -16.91 13.09 -11.41
C PHE A 154 -16.35 12.65 -12.76
N GLY A 155 -17.18 12.70 -13.80
CA GLY A 155 -16.90 11.99 -15.06
C GLY A 155 -15.89 12.64 -16.00
N THR A 156 -15.40 13.84 -15.69
CA THR A 156 -14.55 14.61 -16.62
C THR A 156 -13.47 15.41 -15.88
N ILE A 157 -12.24 15.37 -16.38
CA ILE A 157 -11.20 16.35 -16.04
C ILE A 157 -10.85 17.15 -17.30
N ASN A 158 -10.87 18.47 -17.20
CA ASN A 158 -10.48 19.39 -18.25
C ASN A 158 -9.07 19.90 -17.97
N ILE A 159 -8.15 19.72 -18.90
CA ILE A 159 -6.76 20.14 -18.74
C ILE A 159 -6.42 21.16 -19.82
N GLY A 160 -5.95 22.33 -19.42
CA GLY A 160 -5.65 23.43 -20.32
C GLY A 160 -4.50 23.12 -21.28
N ASP A 161 -4.71 23.30 -22.58
CA ASP A 161 -3.66 23.08 -23.60
C ASP A 161 -2.49 24.09 -23.49
N GLY A 162 -2.69 25.20 -22.79
CA GLY A 162 -1.65 26.17 -22.47
C GLY A 162 -0.54 25.61 -21.57
N LEU A 163 -0.77 24.44 -20.94
CA LEU A 163 0.23 23.71 -20.18
C LEU A 163 1.28 23.00 -21.05
N ALA A 164 1.09 22.94 -22.38
CA ALA A 164 2.00 22.20 -23.29
C ALA A 164 3.47 22.64 -23.23
N GLY A 165 3.75 23.87 -22.76
CA GLY A 165 5.10 24.41 -22.58
C GLY A 165 5.71 24.19 -21.19
N PHE A 166 5.00 23.55 -20.25
CA PHE A 166 5.44 23.32 -18.88
C PHE A 166 6.18 21.97 -18.76
N PRO A 167 7.00 21.78 -17.70
CA PRO A 167 7.58 20.46 -17.39
C PRO A 167 6.49 19.39 -17.23
N VAL A 168 6.81 18.15 -17.59
CA VAL A 168 5.88 17.01 -17.47
C VAL A 168 5.33 16.91 -16.05
N ASP A 169 6.20 17.00 -15.04
CA ASP A 169 5.87 16.98 -13.61
C ASP A 169 4.84 18.07 -13.21
N THR A 170 4.87 19.23 -13.87
CA THR A 170 3.89 20.29 -13.63
C THR A 170 2.54 19.98 -14.28
N ILE A 171 2.55 19.38 -15.47
CA ILE A 171 1.32 18.94 -16.14
C ILE A 171 0.70 17.78 -15.33
N GLU A 172 1.53 16.86 -14.87
CA GLU A 172 1.17 15.75 -13.99
C GLU A 172 0.51 16.29 -12.72
N HIS A 173 1.12 17.26 -12.05
CA HIS A 173 0.55 17.89 -10.85
C HIS A 173 -0.87 18.39 -11.08
N VAL A 174 -1.12 19.09 -12.19
CA VAL A 174 -2.47 19.57 -12.52
C VAL A 174 -3.42 18.39 -12.76
N ILE A 175 -2.99 17.35 -13.48
CA ILE A 175 -3.84 16.17 -13.72
C ILE A 175 -4.14 15.43 -12.41
N THR A 176 -3.14 15.18 -11.56
CA THR A 176 -3.30 14.56 -10.24
C THR A 176 -4.26 15.37 -9.38
N HIS A 177 -4.10 16.70 -9.35
CA HIS A 177 -5.01 17.62 -8.66
C HIS A 177 -6.47 17.49 -9.14
N GLU A 178 -6.69 17.52 -10.46
CA GLU A 178 -8.04 17.43 -11.01
C GLU A 178 -8.69 16.07 -10.74
N ILE A 179 -7.93 14.97 -10.79
CA ILE A 179 -8.39 13.65 -10.36
C ILE A 179 -8.79 13.68 -8.89
N GLY A 180 -8.03 14.37 -8.03
CA GLY A 180 -8.33 14.53 -6.61
C GLY A 180 -9.71 15.11 -6.35
N HIS A 181 -10.11 16.14 -7.10
CA HIS A 181 -11.46 16.69 -7.05
C HIS A 181 -12.52 15.67 -7.48
N THR A 182 -12.27 14.86 -8.52
CA THR A 182 -13.23 13.84 -8.96
C THR A 182 -13.54 12.80 -7.91
N ILE A 183 -12.64 12.60 -6.94
CA ILE A 183 -12.80 11.73 -5.78
C ILE A 183 -13.07 12.49 -4.48
N GLY A 184 -13.44 13.77 -4.54
CA GLY A 184 -13.96 14.52 -3.40
C GLY A 184 -12.93 15.21 -2.52
N PHE A 185 -11.66 15.28 -2.93
CA PHE A 185 -10.73 16.22 -2.31
C PHE A 185 -11.10 17.65 -2.64
N ARG A 186 -10.79 18.54 -1.70
CA ARG A 186 -10.93 19.97 -1.86
C ARG A 186 -9.60 20.66 -1.64
N HIS A 187 -9.50 21.90 -2.07
CA HIS A 187 -8.34 22.73 -1.79
C HIS A 187 -7.98 22.75 -0.29
N SER A 188 -6.73 22.42 -0.02
CA SER A 188 -6.09 22.50 1.30
C SER A 188 -6.10 23.93 1.86
N ASP A 189 -6.00 24.93 0.98
CA ASP A 189 -6.01 26.36 1.28
C ASP A 189 -7.34 27.04 0.94
N PHE A 190 -8.46 26.28 0.88
CA PHE A 190 -9.79 26.85 0.55
C PHE A 190 -10.14 28.08 1.41
N PHE A 191 -9.69 28.13 2.66
CA PHE A 191 -9.99 29.22 3.59
C PHE A 191 -9.17 30.49 3.33
N ASP A 192 -8.04 30.38 2.62
CA ASP A 192 -7.18 31.48 2.19
C ASP A 192 -6.33 31.07 0.98
N ARG A 193 -6.88 31.26 -0.22
CA ARG A 193 -6.19 30.93 -1.48
C ARG A 193 -4.95 31.78 -1.75
N SER A 194 -4.77 32.90 -1.02
CA SER A 194 -3.56 33.72 -1.21
C SER A 194 -2.29 33.00 -0.75
N ILE A 195 -2.43 31.90 0.00
CA ILE A 195 -1.33 31.03 0.39
C ILE A 195 -0.68 30.48 -0.89
N SER A 196 -1.41 29.75 -1.73
CA SER A 196 -0.82 29.18 -2.95
C SER A 196 -0.84 30.14 -4.15
N CYS A 197 -1.89 30.94 -4.30
CA CYS A 197 -2.08 31.81 -5.46
C CYS A 197 -1.44 33.19 -5.33
N GLY A 198 -1.01 33.58 -4.13
CA GLY A 198 -0.58 34.95 -3.83
C GLY A 198 -1.74 35.97 -3.87
N GLY A 199 -1.41 37.24 -3.72
CA GLY A 199 -2.40 38.33 -3.76
C GLY A 199 -3.13 38.53 -2.43
N THR A 200 -4.39 38.98 -2.49
CA THR A 200 -5.19 39.27 -1.31
C THR A 200 -5.87 38.00 -0.77
N PRO A 201 -5.87 37.77 0.56
CA PRO A 201 -6.58 36.65 1.15
C PRO A 201 -8.02 36.56 0.70
N PHE A 202 -8.41 35.37 0.25
CA PHE A 202 -9.75 35.07 -0.21
C PHE A 202 -10.12 33.65 0.19
N ASN A 203 -11.32 33.52 0.75
CA ASN A 203 -11.87 32.28 1.29
C ASN A 203 -12.97 31.75 0.34
N GLU A 204 -12.81 30.51 -0.11
CA GLU A 204 -13.74 29.75 -0.97
C GLU A 204 -15.06 29.37 -0.24
N GLY A 205 -15.12 29.52 1.10
CA GLY A 205 -16.27 29.17 1.96
C GLY A 205 -16.31 27.66 2.30
N ASP A 206 -17.13 27.19 3.25
CA ASP A 206 -17.36 25.73 3.42
C ASP A 206 -18.37 25.16 2.41
N GLY A 207 -19.16 26.05 1.81
CA GLY A 207 -19.91 25.82 0.58
C GLY A 207 -21.00 24.75 0.67
N GLY A 208 -21.24 24.15 1.84
CA GLY A 208 -22.25 23.11 2.10
C GLY A 208 -22.04 21.79 1.35
N VAL A 209 -21.10 21.78 0.41
CA VAL A 209 -20.44 20.58 -0.12
C VAL A 209 -19.51 19.94 0.88
N GLY A 210 -19.30 20.57 2.04
CA GLY A 210 -18.36 20.16 3.07
C GLY A 210 -16.98 20.78 2.88
N ALA A 211 -16.51 21.50 3.89
CA ALA A 211 -15.09 21.65 4.20
C ALA A 211 -14.78 20.70 5.37
N ILE A 212 -14.94 19.40 5.12
CA ILE A 212 -14.78 18.41 6.18
C ILE A 212 -13.30 18.06 6.29
N LEU A 213 -12.76 18.32 7.47
CA LEU A 213 -11.44 17.87 7.85
C LEU A 213 -11.28 16.35 7.63
N ILE A 214 -10.21 15.98 6.94
CA ILE A 214 -9.71 14.61 6.89
C ILE A 214 -8.81 14.34 8.11
N PRO A 215 -9.16 13.39 8.99
CA PRO A 215 -8.40 13.12 10.22
C PRO A 215 -6.91 12.83 9.95
N GLY A 216 -6.02 13.40 10.76
CA GLY A 216 -4.57 13.17 10.69
C GLY A 216 -3.78 14.17 9.84
N THR A 217 -4.44 15.18 9.25
CA THR A 217 -3.82 16.20 8.38
C THR A 217 -3.75 17.60 9.02
N PRO A 218 -2.86 18.55 8.58
CA PRO A 218 -2.59 19.88 9.20
C PRO A 218 -3.52 21.05 8.84
N SER A 219 -3.90 21.95 9.79
CA SER A 219 -4.99 22.96 9.60
C SER A 219 -4.66 24.19 8.84
N GLY A 220 -3.39 24.52 8.82
CA GLY A 220 -2.88 25.51 7.91
C GLY A 220 -2.56 24.85 6.59
N ALA A 221 -2.65 25.64 5.53
CA ALA A 221 -1.98 25.34 4.29
C ALA A 221 -0.62 26.04 4.28
N VAL A 222 0.33 25.41 3.61
CA VAL A 222 1.62 26.02 3.24
C VAL A 222 1.79 25.85 1.75
N VAL A 223 2.54 26.76 1.13
CA VAL A 223 2.77 26.75 -0.33
C VAL A 223 3.55 25.50 -0.72
N GLY A 224 2.99 24.70 -1.64
CA GLY A 224 3.55 23.41 -2.03
C GLY A 224 3.42 22.33 -0.95
N GLY A 225 2.56 22.54 0.04
CA GLY A 225 2.35 21.59 1.13
C GLY A 225 1.40 20.45 0.78
N SER A 226 0.74 20.53 -0.38
CA SER A 226 -0.27 19.57 -0.84
C SER A 226 -0.46 19.69 -2.34
N ILE A 227 -0.75 18.57 -2.99
CA ILE A 227 -1.25 18.55 -4.37
C ILE A 227 -2.54 19.38 -4.51
N MET A 228 -3.34 19.45 -3.46
CA MET A 228 -4.59 20.22 -3.40
C MET A 228 -4.36 21.67 -2.96
N ASN A 229 -3.19 22.26 -3.16
CA ASN A 229 -3.09 23.72 -3.12
C ASN A 229 -3.85 24.32 -4.31
N SER A 230 -4.62 25.36 -4.08
CA SER A 230 -5.50 25.99 -5.08
C SER A 230 -4.83 26.48 -6.36
N CYS A 231 -3.54 26.78 -6.30
CA CYS A 231 -2.74 27.18 -7.44
C CYS A 231 -1.44 26.39 -7.44
N PHE A 232 -1.15 25.77 -8.58
CA PHE A 232 0.12 25.10 -8.84
C PHE A 232 1.23 26.12 -9.16
N ARG A 233 2.49 25.72 -8.96
CA ARG A 233 3.69 26.49 -9.35
C ARG A 233 4.39 25.82 -10.54
N THR A 234 5.42 26.47 -11.08
CA THR A 234 6.24 25.87 -12.15
C THR A 234 7.28 24.85 -11.65
N VAL A 235 7.31 24.56 -10.35
CA VAL A 235 8.30 23.69 -9.69
C VAL A 235 7.63 22.48 -9.03
N GLU A 236 6.38 22.20 -9.39
CA GLU A 236 5.68 21.03 -8.85
C GLU A 236 6.22 19.73 -9.41
N THR A 237 6.16 18.70 -8.59
CA THR A 237 6.66 17.35 -8.89
C THR A 237 5.59 16.40 -9.41
N GLY A 238 4.30 16.71 -9.22
CA GLY A 238 3.21 15.77 -9.51
C GLY A 238 2.91 14.77 -8.39
N GLU A 239 3.95 14.42 -7.63
CA GLU A 239 3.92 13.49 -6.49
C GLU A 239 3.08 13.96 -5.29
N PHE A 240 2.45 13.00 -4.61
CA PHE A 240 1.77 13.25 -3.34
C PHE A 240 2.74 13.63 -2.21
N THR A 241 2.38 14.64 -1.43
CA THR A 241 3.08 14.92 -0.17
C THR A 241 2.65 13.94 0.92
N ALA A 242 3.44 13.84 2.00
CA ALA A 242 3.05 13.05 3.18
C ALA A 242 1.66 13.43 3.73
N THR A 243 1.21 14.68 3.56
CA THR A 243 -0.13 15.09 4.01
C THR A 243 -1.23 14.62 3.07
N ASP A 244 -0.97 14.58 1.76
CA ASP A 244 -1.89 14.04 0.76
C ASP A 244 -2.08 12.54 0.95
N LEU A 245 -0.99 11.81 1.23
CA LEU A 245 -1.02 10.37 1.48
C LEU A 245 -1.81 10.00 2.75
N ILE A 246 -1.67 10.78 3.82
CA ILE A 246 -2.52 10.63 5.01
C ILE A 246 -3.99 10.89 4.67
N ALA A 247 -4.25 11.93 3.88
CA ALA A 247 -5.60 12.30 3.49
C ALA A 247 -6.26 11.20 2.63
N LEU A 248 -5.53 10.72 1.63
CA LEU A 248 -5.94 9.68 0.69
C LEU A 248 -6.16 8.35 1.41
N SER A 249 -5.19 7.90 2.22
CA SER A 249 -5.34 6.69 3.04
C SER A 249 -6.48 6.81 4.05
N GLY A 250 -6.75 8.01 4.59
CA GLY A 250 -7.82 8.23 5.56
C GLY A 250 -9.23 8.15 4.95
N LEU A 251 -9.38 8.48 3.67
CA LEU A 251 -10.66 8.42 2.96
C LEU A 251 -10.87 7.10 2.22
N TYR A 252 -9.82 6.61 1.59
CA TYR A 252 -9.88 5.55 0.60
C TYR A 252 -8.87 4.45 0.82
N GLY A 253 -8.04 4.51 1.86
CA GLY A 253 -7.15 3.40 2.18
C GLY A 253 -7.96 2.12 2.35
N SER A 254 -7.48 1.03 1.76
CA SER A 254 -8.00 -0.31 1.97
C SER A 254 -7.50 -0.79 3.32
N PRO A 255 -8.35 -0.83 4.37
CA PRO A 255 -7.97 -1.61 5.52
C PRO A 255 -7.99 -3.08 5.10
N PHE A 256 -7.05 -3.89 5.58
CA PHE A 256 -7.22 -5.33 5.46
C PHE A 256 -8.60 -5.70 6.00
N SER A 257 -9.26 -6.59 5.29
CA SER A 257 -10.51 -7.20 5.72
C SER A 257 -10.38 -7.79 7.14
N ASN A 258 -11.51 -8.11 7.75
CA ASN A 258 -11.44 -8.83 9.02
C ASN A 258 -10.87 -10.24 8.77
N PRO A 259 -9.92 -10.73 9.59
CA PRO A 259 -9.30 -12.04 9.40
C PRO A 259 -10.36 -13.12 9.28
N SER A 260 -10.40 -13.75 8.12
CA SER A 260 -11.26 -14.86 7.80
C SER A 260 -10.53 -16.17 8.06
N TYR A 261 -11.27 -17.21 8.43
CA TYR A 261 -10.69 -18.50 8.75
C TYR A 261 -10.34 -19.27 7.47
N PHE A 262 -9.09 -19.71 7.35
CA PHE A 262 -8.59 -20.44 6.16
C PHE A 262 -8.49 -21.95 6.38
N THR A 263 -7.97 -22.40 7.53
CA THR A 263 -7.78 -23.86 7.80
C THR A 263 -7.51 -24.18 9.28
N THR A 264 -7.92 -25.36 9.73
CA THR A 264 -7.63 -25.91 11.07
C THR A 264 -6.31 -26.69 11.11
N ALA A 265 -5.70 -26.96 9.96
CA ALA A 265 -4.53 -27.84 9.83
C ALA A 265 -3.32 -27.40 10.67
N TYR A 266 -3.21 -26.10 10.94
CA TYR A 266 -2.11 -25.47 11.70
C TYR A 266 -2.53 -25.01 13.11
N SER A 267 -3.63 -25.55 13.64
CA SER A 267 -4.24 -25.16 14.93
C SER A 267 -3.51 -25.69 16.17
N ASP A 268 -3.91 -25.22 17.37
CA ASP A 268 -3.37 -25.73 18.64
C ASP A 268 -3.70 -27.23 18.83
N PRO A 269 -4.95 -27.71 18.60
CA PRO A 269 -5.28 -29.13 18.73
C PRO A 269 -4.50 -30.05 17.80
N THR A 270 -4.05 -29.55 16.65
CA THR A 270 -3.19 -30.29 15.70
C THR A 270 -1.70 -30.28 16.09
N GLY A 271 -1.34 -29.69 17.23
CA GLY A 271 0.00 -29.79 17.83
C GLY A 271 0.97 -28.65 17.46
N TRP A 272 0.56 -27.69 16.62
CA TRP A 272 1.44 -26.63 16.15
C TRP A 272 1.85 -25.61 17.23
N ALA A 273 1.10 -25.51 18.33
CA ALA A 273 1.49 -24.74 19.51
C ALA A 273 2.46 -25.49 20.44
N GLY A 274 2.74 -26.77 20.17
CA GLY A 274 3.48 -27.64 21.07
C GLY A 274 4.93 -27.23 21.30
N ALA A 275 5.58 -26.59 20.30
CA ALA A 275 6.95 -26.14 20.42
C ALA A 275 7.35 -25.07 19.38
N PRO A 276 8.37 -24.23 19.66
CA PRO A 276 8.89 -23.23 18.72
C PRO A 276 9.33 -23.74 17.36
N TYR A 277 9.85 -24.96 17.28
CA TYR A 277 10.27 -25.59 16.03
C TYR A 277 9.12 -26.15 15.18
N TYR A 278 7.87 -25.93 15.59
CA TYR A 278 6.68 -26.16 14.78
C TYR A 278 6.14 -24.81 14.26
N TRP A 279 5.53 -24.00 15.13
CA TRP A 279 4.95 -22.71 14.73
C TRP A 279 5.98 -21.72 14.16
N GLY A 280 7.23 -21.76 14.62
CA GLY A 280 8.28 -20.85 14.16
C GLY A 280 8.87 -21.22 12.80
N THR A 281 8.38 -22.28 12.17
CA THR A 281 8.73 -22.71 10.82
C THR A 281 7.56 -22.60 9.85
N ILE A 282 6.41 -22.10 10.31
CA ILE A 282 5.29 -21.81 9.43
C ILE A 282 5.69 -20.62 8.57
N ASP A 283 5.62 -20.83 7.26
CA ASP A 283 5.93 -19.82 6.26
C ASP A 283 5.01 -19.98 5.06
N TYR A 284 4.99 -18.96 4.20
CA TYR A 284 4.05 -18.86 3.09
C TYR A 284 4.73 -18.77 1.71
N PRO A 285 5.40 -19.85 1.26
CA PRO A 285 6.06 -19.88 -0.05
C PRO A 285 5.08 -20.18 -1.20
N ASP A 286 5.35 -19.70 -2.41
CA ASP A 286 4.73 -20.27 -3.63
C ASP A 286 5.50 -21.53 -4.05
N LEU A 287 4.95 -22.73 -3.82
CA LEU A 287 5.66 -23.99 -4.05
C LEU A 287 5.43 -24.57 -5.43
N ASP A 288 4.33 -24.22 -6.09
CA ASP A 288 3.91 -24.81 -7.36
C ASP A 288 4.00 -23.83 -8.55
N GLY A 289 4.31 -22.57 -8.27
CA GLY A 289 4.58 -21.52 -9.24
C GLY A 289 3.30 -20.94 -9.83
N ASP A 290 2.18 -21.01 -9.11
CA ASP A 290 0.90 -20.46 -9.56
C ASP A 290 0.71 -18.97 -9.20
N GLY A 291 1.71 -18.37 -8.53
CA GLY A 291 1.70 -16.97 -8.10
C GLY A 291 0.99 -16.75 -6.77
N ARG A 292 0.56 -17.82 -6.08
CA ARG A 292 -0.09 -17.73 -4.77
C ARG A 292 0.81 -18.32 -3.72
N ALA A 293 0.91 -17.62 -2.61
CA ALA A 293 1.60 -18.11 -1.44
C ALA A 293 0.81 -19.27 -0.81
N ASP A 294 1.45 -20.44 -0.76
CA ASP A 294 0.98 -21.61 -0.04
C ASP A 294 1.25 -21.47 1.47
N VAL A 295 1.07 -22.54 2.23
CA VAL A 295 1.59 -22.61 3.59
C VAL A 295 2.31 -23.91 3.84
N CYS A 296 3.53 -23.81 4.34
CA CYS A 296 4.34 -24.93 4.79
C CYS A 296 4.68 -24.80 6.27
N GLY A 297 4.93 -25.92 6.92
CA GLY A 297 5.61 -25.94 8.20
C GLY A 297 6.32 -27.25 8.47
N ARG A 298 7.26 -27.20 9.40
CA ARG A 298 7.96 -28.38 9.89
C ARG A 298 7.16 -29.03 11.01
N ALA A 299 6.91 -30.33 10.88
CA ALA A 299 6.48 -31.20 11.98
C ALA A 299 7.60 -32.22 12.31
N GLY A 300 7.40 -33.05 13.33
CA GLY A 300 8.44 -34.02 13.74
C GLY A 300 8.86 -35.00 12.62
N GLY A 301 7.93 -35.33 11.72
CA GLY A 301 8.16 -36.22 10.58
C GLY A 301 8.85 -35.57 9.37
N GLY A 302 8.99 -34.25 9.32
CA GLY A 302 9.51 -33.52 8.17
C GLY A 302 8.64 -32.32 7.80
N ILE A 303 8.55 -32.01 6.51
CA ILE A 303 7.82 -30.83 6.01
C ILE A 303 6.43 -31.24 5.51
N TYR A 304 5.43 -30.47 5.93
CA TYR A 304 4.05 -30.57 5.48
C TYR A 304 3.62 -29.25 4.88
N CYS A 305 2.94 -29.30 3.73
CA CYS A 305 2.47 -28.11 3.05
C CYS A 305 1.04 -28.27 2.56
N SER A 306 0.34 -27.14 2.52
CA SER A 306 -1.01 -26.98 2.01
C SER A 306 -0.98 -25.92 0.91
N LEU A 307 -1.40 -26.29 -0.29
CA LEU A 307 -1.50 -25.36 -1.40
C LEU A 307 -2.64 -24.35 -1.21
N SER A 308 -2.45 -23.11 -1.66
CA SER A 308 -3.49 -22.07 -1.63
C SER A 308 -4.64 -22.38 -2.60
N THR A 309 -5.85 -22.00 -2.23
CA THR A 309 -7.01 -21.98 -3.15
C THR A 309 -7.42 -20.57 -3.54
N GLY A 310 -6.69 -19.55 -3.06
CA GLY A 310 -7.02 -18.13 -3.19
C GLY A 310 -8.00 -17.60 -2.14
N SER A 311 -8.60 -18.47 -1.34
CA SER A 311 -9.55 -18.10 -0.27
C SER A 311 -9.48 -19.08 0.90
N GLY A 312 -8.38 -19.83 1.00
CA GLY A 312 -8.24 -20.99 1.86
C GLY A 312 -7.00 -21.80 1.51
N PHE A 313 -6.76 -22.86 2.27
CA PHE A 313 -5.67 -23.80 2.02
C PHE A 313 -6.22 -25.23 1.89
N THR A 314 -5.61 -26.01 1.01
CA THR A 314 -5.87 -27.45 0.88
C THR A 314 -5.46 -28.21 2.15
N ALA A 315 -5.87 -29.48 2.26
CA ALA A 315 -5.43 -30.32 3.37
C ALA A 315 -3.91 -30.53 3.31
N PRO A 316 -3.20 -30.51 4.47
CA PRO A 316 -1.75 -30.62 4.49
C PRO A 316 -1.31 -31.97 3.94
N THR A 317 -0.36 -31.94 3.01
CA THR A 317 0.27 -33.10 2.43
C THR A 317 1.70 -33.22 2.93
N PHE A 318 2.24 -34.43 2.94
CA PHE A 318 3.62 -34.68 3.34
C PHE A 318 4.56 -34.47 2.15
N TRP A 319 5.55 -33.58 2.29
CA TRP A 319 6.42 -33.19 1.17
C TRP A 319 7.81 -33.83 1.23
N THR A 320 8.38 -33.99 2.41
CA THR A 320 9.69 -34.65 2.56
C THR A 320 9.97 -35.09 4.00
N THR A 321 10.70 -36.20 4.16
CA THR A 321 11.28 -36.63 5.44
C THR A 321 12.53 -35.82 5.81
N ALA A 322 13.08 -35.05 4.85
CA ALA A 322 14.18 -34.14 5.13
C ALA A 322 13.75 -33.10 6.18
N TYR A 323 14.72 -32.51 6.87
CA TYR A 323 14.48 -31.48 7.89
C TYR A 323 13.71 -31.97 9.14
N SER A 324 13.51 -33.28 9.28
CA SER A 324 12.78 -33.93 10.39
C SER A 324 13.59 -34.10 11.68
N ASP A 325 12.93 -34.53 12.75
CA ASP A 325 13.58 -34.83 14.02
C ASP A 325 14.58 -35.98 13.87
N ALA A 326 14.17 -37.03 13.14
CA ALA A 326 14.97 -38.21 12.87
C ALA A 326 16.25 -37.92 12.05
N THR A 327 16.27 -36.81 11.32
CA THR A 327 17.43 -36.35 10.55
C THR A 327 18.25 -35.28 11.28
N GLY A 328 17.97 -35.03 12.57
CA GLY A 328 18.81 -34.23 13.46
C GLY A 328 18.48 -32.73 13.51
N TRP A 329 17.40 -32.27 12.87
CA TRP A 329 17.06 -30.84 12.77
C TRP A 329 16.49 -30.22 14.04
N ILE A 330 16.27 -31.02 15.09
CA ILE A 330 16.02 -30.54 16.46
C ILE A 330 17.27 -30.56 17.35
N GLY A 331 18.43 -30.96 16.81
CA GLY A 331 19.66 -31.09 17.59
C GLY A 331 20.15 -29.75 18.18
N ALA A 332 19.81 -28.64 17.54
CA ALA A 332 20.05 -27.29 18.02
C ALA A 332 19.03 -26.30 17.42
N ASP A 333 18.86 -25.14 18.06
CA ASP A 333 17.94 -24.09 17.62
C ASP A 333 18.29 -23.51 16.25
N TYR A 334 19.58 -23.34 15.99
CA TYR A 334 20.10 -22.79 14.74
C TYR A 334 19.94 -23.71 13.51
N TYR A 335 19.52 -24.97 13.69
CA TYR A 335 19.19 -25.84 12.56
C TYR A 335 17.76 -25.60 12.07
N TRP A 336 16.75 -25.72 12.92
CA TRP A 336 15.37 -25.50 12.47
C TRP A 336 15.06 -24.03 12.21
N ARG A 337 15.69 -23.09 12.92
CA ARG A 337 15.47 -21.64 12.71
C ARG A 337 16.03 -21.10 11.40
N THR A 338 16.85 -21.89 10.70
CA THR A 338 17.45 -21.53 9.41
C THR A 338 16.82 -22.27 8.23
N ILE A 339 15.77 -23.05 8.48
CA ILE A 339 14.93 -23.59 7.41
C ILE A 339 14.19 -22.39 6.79
N ARG A 340 14.39 -22.19 5.49
CA ARG A 340 13.79 -21.11 4.70
C ARG A 340 13.33 -21.64 3.37
N PHE A 341 12.31 -21.00 2.82
CA PHE A 341 11.80 -21.26 1.49
C PHE A 341 12.16 -20.09 0.57
N ALA A 342 12.69 -20.38 -0.61
CA ALA A 342 13.05 -19.39 -1.63
C ALA A 342 13.33 -20.06 -2.97
N ASP A 343 13.03 -19.40 -4.09
CA ASP A 343 13.34 -19.90 -5.43
C ASP A 343 14.84 -19.70 -5.74
N ILE A 344 15.68 -20.63 -5.31
CA ILE A 344 17.14 -20.54 -5.47
C ILE A 344 17.59 -20.94 -6.88
N ASN A 345 16.68 -21.48 -7.70
CA ASN A 345 17.00 -22.05 -9.01
C ASN A 345 16.41 -21.24 -10.19
N GLY A 346 15.44 -20.38 -9.92
CA GLY A 346 14.79 -19.47 -10.87
C GLY A 346 13.71 -20.15 -11.71
N ASP A 347 13.07 -21.20 -11.21
CA ASP A 347 11.97 -21.90 -11.91
C ASP A 347 10.57 -21.45 -11.48
N GLY A 348 10.49 -20.39 -10.68
CA GLY A 348 9.25 -19.82 -10.16
C GLY A 348 8.67 -20.60 -8.99
N LYS A 349 9.38 -21.57 -8.43
CA LYS A 349 8.93 -22.36 -7.27
C LYS A 349 9.88 -22.19 -6.11
N ALA A 350 9.34 -21.95 -4.93
CA ALA A 350 10.13 -21.86 -3.73
C ALA A 350 10.70 -23.24 -3.36
N ASP A 351 12.03 -23.32 -3.35
CA ASP A 351 12.79 -24.44 -2.86
C ASP A 351 12.93 -24.37 -1.33
N ILE A 352 13.51 -25.39 -0.71
CA ILE A 352 13.78 -25.39 0.74
C ILE A 352 15.27 -25.51 1.02
N CYS A 353 15.80 -24.60 1.82
CA CYS A 353 17.17 -24.62 2.30
C CYS A 353 17.21 -24.68 3.82
N GLY A 354 18.25 -25.30 4.36
CA GLY A 354 18.55 -25.22 5.78
C GLY A 354 20.04 -25.29 6.04
N ARG A 355 20.48 -24.64 7.12
CA ARG A 355 21.86 -24.68 7.58
C ARG A 355 22.10 -25.94 8.41
N ALA A 356 23.15 -26.67 8.10
CA ALA A 356 23.70 -27.72 8.94
C ALA A 356 25.16 -27.39 9.29
N SER A 357 25.83 -28.28 10.04
CA SER A 357 27.19 -28.02 10.53
C SER A 357 28.21 -27.75 9.43
N GLY A 358 28.05 -28.39 8.27
CA GLY A 358 28.92 -28.25 7.10
C GLY A 358 28.62 -27.05 6.19
N GLY A 359 27.52 -26.32 6.40
CA GLY A 359 27.07 -25.24 5.52
C GLY A 359 25.60 -25.39 5.14
N LEU A 360 25.22 -24.98 3.93
CA LEU A 360 23.82 -25.00 3.47
C LEU A 360 23.49 -26.26 2.66
N TYR A 361 22.33 -26.83 2.96
CA TYR A 361 21.75 -27.96 2.24
C TYR A 361 20.36 -27.60 1.74
N CYS A 362 20.13 -27.76 0.44
CA CYS A 362 18.88 -27.36 -0.21
C CYS A 362 18.28 -28.50 -1.02
N ALA A 363 16.95 -28.55 -1.03
CA ALA A 363 16.14 -29.46 -1.82
C ALA A 363 15.21 -28.64 -2.72
N LEU A 364 15.12 -29.03 -3.98
CA LEU A 364 14.34 -28.31 -4.98
C LEU A 364 12.87 -28.71 -4.91
N SER A 365 11.96 -27.76 -5.14
CA SER A 365 10.54 -28.03 -5.28
C SER A 365 10.24 -28.73 -6.61
N THR A 366 9.32 -29.68 -6.58
CA THR A 366 8.74 -30.29 -7.79
C THR A 366 7.33 -29.78 -8.10
N GLY A 367 6.83 -28.79 -7.35
CA GLY A 367 5.42 -28.36 -7.34
C GLY A 367 4.48 -29.28 -6.56
N SER A 368 5.00 -30.34 -5.94
CA SER A 368 4.19 -31.26 -5.13
C SER A 368 4.97 -32.03 -4.05
N SER A 369 6.28 -31.85 -4.01
CA SER A 369 7.22 -32.48 -3.08
C SER A 369 8.58 -31.78 -3.17
N PHE A 370 9.50 -32.10 -2.28
CA PHE A 370 10.90 -31.67 -2.40
C PHE A 370 11.81 -32.81 -2.82
N THR A 371 12.85 -32.53 -3.60
CA THR A 371 13.91 -33.49 -3.92
C THR A 371 14.69 -33.90 -2.67
N ALA A 372 15.62 -34.85 -2.81
CA ALA A 372 16.60 -35.09 -1.74
C ALA A 372 17.48 -33.83 -1.56
N PRO A 373 17.77 -33.39 -0.31
CA PRO A 373 18.67 -32.28 -0.07
C PRO A 373 20.08 -32.56 -0.59
N THR A 374 20.65 -31.58 -1.25
CA THR A 374 22.03 -31.60 -1.75
C THR A 374 22.86 -30.51 -1.06
N PHE A 375 24.18 -30.67 -1.07
CA PHE A 375 25.08 -29.69 -0.48
C PHE A 375 25.32 -28.51 -1.45
N TRP A 376 25.04 -27.28 -1.01
CA TRP A 376 25.10 -26.09 -1.87
C TRP A 376 26.32 -25.20 -1.63
N THR A 377 26.81 -25.12 -0.39
CA THR A 377 28.02 -24.34 -0.07
C THR A 377 28.58 -24.68 1.30
N THR A 378 29.91 -24.57 1.46
CA THR A 378 30.60 -24.59 2.77
C THR A 378 30.42 -23.28 3.54
N GLY A 379 29.92 -22.23 2.87
CA GLY A 379 29.55 -20.97 3.50
C GLY A 379 28.54 -21.18 4.63
N TYR A 380 28.49 -20.23 5.57
CA TYR A 380 27.55 -20.25 6.68
C TYR A 380 27.69 -21.46 7.64
N SER A 381 28.78 -22.23 7.56
CA SER A 381 29.02 -23.44 8.36
C SER A 381 29.39 -23.16 9.82
N ASP A 382 29.38 -24.20 10.67
CA ASP A 382 29.82 -24.10 12.07
C ASP A 382 31.31 -23.74 12.15
N ALA A 383 32.12 -24.37 11.31
CA ALA A 383 33.56 -24.09 11.21
C ALA A 383 33.84 -22.65 10.75
N GLY A 384 32.92 -22.06 9.97
CA GLY A 384 32.93 -20.65 9.59
C GLY A 384 32.45 -19.69 10.70
N GLY A 385 32.11 -20.19 11.90
CA GLY A 385 31.70 -19.39 13.05
C GLY A 385 30.21 -19.03 13.11
N TRP A 386 29.40 -19.50 12.16
CA TRP A 386 27.99 -19.09 12.06
C TRP A 386 27.07 -19.70 13.11
N ALA A 387 27.51 -20.73 13.83
CA ALA A 387 26.84 -21.24 15.03
C ALA A 387 27.21 -20.46 16.30
N GLY A 388 28.13 -19.48 16.22
CA GLY A 388 28.70 -18.81 17.38
C GLY A 388 27.72 -17.91 18.15
N ALA A 389 26.68 -17.38 17.48
CA ALA A 389 25.69 -16.50 18.12
C ALA A 389 24.37 -16.42 17.34
N GLN A 390 23.29 -16.11 18.06
CA GLN A 390 21.93 -15.97 17.49
C GLN A 390 21.79 -14.93 16.38
N TYR A 391 22.53 -13.83 16.49
CA TYR A 391 22.54 -12.74 15.54
C TYR A 391 23.44 -12.99 14.31
N TYR A 392 23.98 -14.20 14.18
CA TYR A 392 24.61 -14.66 12.93
C TYR A 392 23.66 -15.58 12.17
N TRP A 393 23.36 -16.77 12.70
CA TRP A 393 22.47 -17.72 12.04
C TRP A 393 21.03 -17.20 11.90
N GLY A 394 20.57 -16.34 12.81
CA GLY A 394 19.20 -15.81 12.80
C GLY A 394 18.94 -14.75 11.74
N THR A 395 19.97 -14.35 11.00
CA THR A 395 19.92 -13.33 9.94
C THR A 395 20.18 -13.92 8.55
N ILE A 396 20.31 -15.25 8.45
CA ILE A 396 20.47 -15.92 7.16
C ILE A 396 19.12 -15.93 6.47
N GLU A 397 19.03 -15.19 5.37
CA GLU A 397 17.87 -15.08 4.50
C GLU A 397 18.30 -15.30 3.04
N PHE A 398 17.32 -15.50 2.16
CA PHE A 398 17.55 -15.86 0.76
C PHE A 398 16.96 -14.82 -0.21
N PRO A 399 17.53 -13.59 -0.26
CA PRO A 399 17.08 -12.53 -1.16
C PRO A 399 17.61 -12.70 -2.59
N ASP A 400 16.92 -12.22 -3.63
CA ASP A 400 17.49 -12.05 -4.97
C ASP A 400 18.22 -10.69 -5.04
N LEU A 401 19.52 -10.67 -4.75
CA LEU A 401 20.28 -9.43 -4.58
C LEU A 401 20.70 -8.80 -5.91
N ASN A 402 20.71 -9.58 -6.98
CA ASN A 402 21.23 -9.18 -8.28
C ASN A 402 20.15 -9.07 -9.38
N GLY A 403 18.91 -9.46 -9.06
CA GLY A 403 17.75 -9.37 -9.94
C GLY A 403 17.79 -10.37 -11.10
N ASP A 404 18.44 -11.53 -10.90
CA ASP A 404 18.52 -12.58 -11.93
C ASP A 404 17.42 -13.65 -11.81
N GLY A 405 16.45 -13.43 -10.91
CA GLY A 405 15.32 -14.30 -10.64
C GLY A 405 15.67 -15.48 -9.75
N LYS A 406 16.88 -15.53 -9.16
CA LYS A 406 17.28 -16.59 -8.23
C LYS A 406 17.57 -15.98 -6.87
N ALA A 407 16.95 -16.56 -5.86
CA ALA A 407 17.29 -16.26 -4.48
C ALA A 407 18.75 -16.62 -4.19
N ASP A 408 19.52 -15.61 -3.80
CA ASP A 408 20.86 -15.71 -3.26
C ASP A 408 20.81 -16.12 -1.79
N VAL A 409 21.92 -15.98 -1.07
CA VAL A 409 21.92 -16.07 0.40
C VAL A 409 22.72 -14.94 0.99
N CYS A 410 22.19 -14.28 2.01
CA CYS A 410 22.91 -13.29 2.79
C CYS A 410 22.74 -13.52 4.28
N GLY A 411 23.79 -13.21 5.04
CA GLY A 411 23.76 -13.28 6.48
C GLY A 411 24.66 -12.23 7.11
N ARG A 412 24.34 -11.87 8.35
CA ARG A 412 25.12 -10.94 9.15
C ARG A 412 26.22 -11.68 9.91
N ALA A 413 27.45 -11.18 9.83
CA ALA A 413 28.55 -11.52 10.72
C ALA A 413 29.01 -10.26 11.48
N SER A 414 30.03 -10.38 12.34
CA SER A 414 30.52 -9.27 13.16
C SER A 414 30.94 -8.04 12.34
N GLY A 415 31.48 -8.26 11.14
CA GLY A 415 31.91 -7.21 10.21
C GLY A 415 30.80 -6.58 9.37
N GLY A 416 29.56 -7.07 9.44
CA GLY A 416 28.43 -6.61 8.62
C GLY A 416 27.81 -7.73 7.79
N LEU A 417 27.35 -7.44 6.58
CA LEU A 417 26.64 -8.40 5.73
C LEU A 417 27.58 -9.13 4.77
N TYR A 418 27.39 -10.45 4.68
CA TYR A 418 28.13 -11.34 3.79
C TYR A 418 27.13 -12.14 2.96
N CYS A 419 27.20 -11.98 1.64
CA CYS A 419 26.27 -12.63 0.73
C CYS A 419 27.00 -13.50 -0.29
N ALA A 420 26.34 -14.57 -0.74
CA ALA A 420 26.78 -15.46 -1.79
C ALA A 420 25.69 -15.58 -2.85
N LEU A 421 26.05 -15.40 -4.11
CA LEU A 421 25.09 -15.42 -5.21
C LEU A 421 24.71 -16.86 -5.57
N SER A 422 23.47 -17.08 -5.97
CA SER A 422 23.03 -18.36 -6.53
C SER A 422 23.55 -18.55 -7.96
N THR A 423 23.86 -19.79 -8.29
CA THR A 423 24.18 -20.23 -9.66
C THR A 423 23.06 -21.08 -10.26
N GLY A 424 21.95 -21.24 -9.53
CA GLY A 424 20.86 -22.17 -9.81
C GLY A 424 21.15 -23.64 -9.48
N SER A 425 22.36 -23.94 -8.99
CA SER A 425 22.74 -25.30 -8.56
C SER A 425 23.69 -25.35 -7.36
N SER A 426 24.19 -24.19 -6.94
CA SER A 426 25.08 -23.98 -5.79
C SER A 426 25.13 -22.49 -5.46
N PHE A 427 25.66 -22.12 -4.29
CA PHE A 427 26.00 -20.73 -3.98
C PHE A 427 27.49 -20.47 -4.19
N THR A 428 27.84 -19.25 -4.59
CA THR A 428 29.25 -18.82 -4.62
C THR A 428 29.86 -18.81 -3.20
N ALA A 429 31.16 -18.52 -3.10
CA ALA A 429 31.74 -18.21 -1.80
C ALA A 429 31.13 -16.89 -1.26
N PRO A 430 30.77 -16.80 0.04
CA PRO A 430 30.29 -15.56 0.62
C PRO A 430 31.34 -14.44 0.53
N THR A 431 30.94 -13.29 0.01
CA THR A 431 31.76 -12.08 -0.07
C THR A 431 31.22 -11.02 0.88
N TYR A 432 32.05 -10.06 1.25
CA TYR A 432 31.65 -8.93 2.08
C TYR A 432 30.88 -7.89 1.25
N TRP A 433 29.71 -7.46 1.71
CA TRP A 433 28.84 -6.52 0.99
C TRP A 433 28.75 -5.14 1.65
N THR A 434 28.71 -5.06 2.99
CA THR A 434 28.66 -3.77 3.71
C THR A 434 28.98 -3.93 5.19
N SER A 435 29.52 -2.89 5.82
CA SER A 435 29.71 -2.79 7.29
C SER A 435 28.55 -2.08 7.99
N ALA A 436 27.57 -1.58 7.25
CA ALA A 436 26.47 -0.77 7.80
C ALA A 436 25.75 -1.47 8.96
N TYR A 437 25.58 -2.79 8.85
CA TYR A 437 24.86 -3.65 9.79
C TYR A 437 25.76 -4.41 10.77
N SER A 438 27.00 -3.95 10.98
CA SER A 438 28.04 -4.64 11.77
C SER A 438 27.88 -4.50 13.29
N ASP A 439 28.71 -5.22 14.07
CA ASP A 439 28.72 -5.07 15.54
C ASP A 439 29.19 -3.66 15.96
N PRO A 440 30.27 -3.09 15.38
CA PRO A 440 30.73 -1.74 15.72
C PRO A 440 29.71 -0.63 15.42
N THR A 441 28.77 -0.86 14.50
CA THR A 441 27.69 0.10 14.20
C THR A 441 26.45 -0.09 15.07
N GLY A 442 26.50 -0.97 16.08
CA GLY A 442 25.49 -1.08 17.14
C GLY A 442 24.36 -2.06 16.88
N TRP A 443 24.42 -2.88 15.83
CA TRP A 443 23.33 -3.81 15.48
C TRP A 443 23.20 -5.01 16.42
N VAL A 444 24.17 -5.20 17.32
CA VAL A 444 24.08 -6.16 18.45
C VAL A 444 23.75 -5.48 19.79
N SER A 445 23.56 -4.16 19.82
CA SER A 445 23.26 -3.44 21.06
C SER A 445 21.90 -3.80 21.65
N ALA A 446 20.98 -4.34 20.83
CA ALA A 446 19.72 -4.90 21.29
C ALA A 446 19.21 -5.97 20.31
N ASP A 447 18.43 -6.92 20.83
CA ASP A 447 17.91 -8.04 20.02
C ASP A 447 17.02 -7.58 18.86
N TYR A 448 16.28 -6.50 19.06
CA TYR A 448 15.34 -5.96 18.08
C TYR A 448 16.00 -5.17 16.95
N TYR A 449 17.31 -4.91 17.00
CA TYR A 449 18.02 -4.30 15.88
C TYR A 449 18.42 -5.34 14.83
N TRP A 450 19.09 -6.41 15.22
CA TRP A 450 19.48 -7.45 14.25
C TRP A 450 18.28 -8.28 13.75
N ARG A 451 17.24 -8.48 14.57
CA ARG A 451 16.03 -9.25 14.18
C ARG A 451 15.14 -8.54 13.17
N THR A 452 15.36 -7.26 12.96
CA THR A 452 14.59 -6.43 12.01
C THR A 452 15.38 -6.08 10.77
N ILE A 453 16.56 -6.67 10.59
CA ILE A 453 17.26 -6.65 9.30
C ILE A 453 16.46 -7.54 8.36
N LYS A 454 15.87 -6.92 7.34
CA LYS A 454 14.96 -7.54 6.38
C LYS A 454 15.37 -7.16 4.97
N TYR A 455 15.15 -8.06 4.03
CA TYR A 455 15.49 -7.89 2.63
C TYR A 455 14.21 -7.86 1.79
N ALA A 456 14.05 -6.84 0.95
CA ALA A 456 12.98 -6.70 -0.03
C ALA A 456 13.40 -5.66 -1.09
N ASP A 457 12.82 -5.69 -2.30
CA ASP A 457 13.05 -4.63 -3.31
C ASP A 457 12.27 -3.38 -2.90
N LEU A 458 12.95 -2.31 -2.48
CA LEU A 458 12.29 -1.12 -1.95
C LEU A 458 12.06 -0.04 -3.01
N ASN A 459 12.69 -0.18 -4.18
CA ASN A 459 12.72 0.85 -5.22
C ASN A 459 12.20 0.38 -6.58
N GLY A 460 11.78 -0.88 -6.68
CA GLY A 460 11.20 -1.48 -7.88
C GLY A 460 12.23 -1.71 -8.99
N ASP A 461 13.52 -1.79 -8.67
CA ASP A 461 14.58 -2.00 -9.66
C ASP A 461 14.87 -3.48 -9.97
N GLY A 462 14.12 -4.38 -9.34
CA GLY A 462 14.22 -5.83 -9.45
C GLY A 462 15.31 -6.45 -8.58
N LYS A 463 16.04 -5.67 -7.76
CA LYS A 463 17.05 -6.19 -6.83
C LYS A 463 16.57 -6.02 -5.40
N THR A 464 16.84 -7.03 -4.60
CA THR A 464 16.48 -7.01 -3.19
C THR A 464 17.45 -6.12 -2.40
N ASP A 465 16.90 -5.09 -1.74
CA ASP A 465 17.60 -4.18 -0.85
C ASP A 465 17.65 -4.72 0.59
N VAL A 466 18.18 -3.92 1.52
CA VAL A 466 18.15 -4.25 2.96
C VAL A 466 17.72 -3.06 3.81
N CYS A 467 16.73 -3.27 4.67
CA CYS A 467 16.37 -2.33 5.73
C CYS A 467 16.63 -2.94 7.10
N GLY A 468 16.84 -2.08 8.09
CA GLY A 468 16.77 -2.48 9.48
C GLY A 468 16.25 -1.36 10.36
N ARG A 469 15.63 -1.75 11.47
CA ARG A 469 15.16 -0.80 12.48
C ARG A 469 16.32 -0.45 13.41
N ALA A 470 16.59 0.83 13.58
CA ALA A 470 17.43 1.37 14.66
C ALA A 470 16.59 2.24 15.61
N SER A 471 17.22 2.89 16.59
CA SER A 471 16.49 3.67 17.60
C SER A 471 15.64 4.79 17.01
N GLY A 472 16.12 5.42 15.92
CA GLY A 472 15.46 6.52 15.22
C GLY A 472 14.33 6.11 14.27
N GLY A 473 14.17 4.83 13.95
CA GLY A 473 13.23 4.34 12.94
C GLY A 473 13.90 3.40 11.92
N MET A 474 13.48 3.45 10.66
CA MET A 474 13.99 2.56 9.61
C MET A 474 15.17 3.16 8.85
N TYR A 475 16.20 2.35 8.63
CA TYR A 475 17.39 2.69 7.84
C TYR A 475 17.61 1.63 6.76
N CYS A 476 17.73 2.07 5.51
CA CYS A 476 17.79 1.16 4.36
C CYS A 476 19.00 1.45 3.48
N SER A 477 19.55 0.38 2.92
CA SER A 477 20.66 0.39 1.97
C SER A 477 20.22 -0.31 0.70
N LEU A 478 20.37 0.37 -0.44
CA LEU A 478 19.95 -0.16 -1.73
C LEU A 478 20.98 -1.13 -2.29
N SER A 479 20.56 -2.18 -2.98
CA SER A 479 21.42 -3.11 -3.67
C SER A 479 21.98 -2.52 -4.97
N THR A 480 23.22 -2.87 -5.26
CA THR A 480 23.88 -2.57 -6.54
C THR A 480 24.08 -3.81 -7.40
N GLY A 481 23.57 -4.97 -6.97
CA GLY A 481 23.80 -6.29 -7.57
C GLY A 481 25.10 -6.97 -7.15
N GLY A 482 25.94 -6.31 -6.34
CA GLY A 482 27.16 -6.91 -5.78
C GLY A 482 27.64 -6.31 -4.45
N ALA A 483 26.93 -5.31 -3.94
CA ALA A 483 27.16 -4.63 -2.67
C ALA A 483 25.89 -3.83 -2.30
N PHE A 484 25.83 -3.34 -1.06
CA PHE A 484 24.82 -2.39 -0.62
C PHE A 484 25.37 -0.97 -0.54
N THR A 485 24.54 0.04 -0.83
CA THR A 485 24.89 1.44 -0.61
C THR A 485 25.08 1.75 0.88
N ALA A 486 25.52 2.98 1.19
CA ALA A 486 25.45 3.45 2.57
C ALA A 486 23.98 3.53 3.02
N PRO A 487 23.68 3.23 4.30
CA PRO A 487 22.32 3.28 4.82
C PRO A 487 21.84 4.74 4.90
N THR A 488 20.64 5.00 4.39
CA THR A 488 19.94 6.27 4.54
C THR A 488 18.77 6.12 5.51
N PHE A 489 18.35 7.22 6.11
CA PHE A 489 17.20 7.25 7.03
C PHE A 489 15.90 7.40 6.23
N TRP A 490 14.96 6.47 6.40
CA TRP A 490 13.74 6.40 5.57
C TRP A 490 12.48 6.84 6.28
N THR A 491 12.34 6.61 7.59
CA THR A 491 11.20 7.09 8.36
C THR A 491 11.46 7.10 9.86
N THR A 492 10.83 8.03 10.59
CA THR A 492 10.73 8.02 12.06
C THR A 492 9.69 7.01 12.56
N GLY A 493 8.88 6.45 11.65
CA GLY A 493 8.02 5.30 11.89
C GLY A 493 8.83 4.14 12.47
N TYR A 494 8.17 3.30 13.25
CA TYR A 494 8.79 2.12 13.86
C TYR A 494 9.92 2.43 14.86
N SER A 495 10.14 3.68 15.26
CA SER A 495 11.23 4.09 16.18
C SER A 495 11.03 3.65 17.64
N ASP A 496 12.09 3.75 18.45
CA ASP A 496 12.02 3.49 19.90
C ASP A 496 11.09 4.48 20.59
N ALA A 497 11.20 5.77 20.21
CA ALA A 497 10.35 6.84 20.71
C ALA A 497 8.87 6.64 20.31
N GLY A 498 8.62 6.00 19.16
CA GLY A 498 7.30 5.56 18.73
C GLY A 498 6.76 4.33 19.46
N GLY A 499 7.49 3.78 20.45
CA GLY A 499 7.04 2.66 21.29
C GLY A 499 7.33 1.26 20.72
N TRP A 500 7.97 1.16 19.55
CA TRP A 500 8.20 -0.13 18.87
C TRP A 500 9.28 -1.00 19.52
N ALA A 501 10.08 -0.44 20.42
CA ALA A 501 10.96 -1.20 21.30
C ALA A 501 10.25 -1.75 22.56
N GLY A 502 8.99 -1.36 22.80
CA GLY A 502 8.27 -1.63 24.03
C GLY A 502 7.93 -3.11 24.27
N ALA A 503 7.81 -3.92 23.21
CA ALA A 503 7.50 -5.34 23.32
C ALA A 503 7.95 -6.16 22.09
N GLN A 504 8.19 -7.46 22.31
CA GLN A 504 8.64 -8.38 21.24
C GLN A 504 7.65 -8.50 20.08
N TYR A 505 6.36 -8.46 20.39
CA TYR A 505 5.26 -8.55 19.42
C TYR A 505 5.00 -7.26 18.65
N TYR A 506 5.82 -6.22 18.83
CA TYR A 506 5.83 -5.05 17.98
C TYR A 506 6.94 -5.19 16.94
N TRP A 507 8.20 -5.14 17.37
CA TRP A 507 9.34 -5.24 16.44
C TRP A 507 9.46 -6.61 15.76
N GLY A 508 8.99 -7.69 16.39
CA GLY A 508 9.07 -9.05 15.86
C GLY A 508 8.05 -9.37 14.76
N THR A 509 7.24 -8.38 14.39
CA THR A 509 6.24 -8.46 13.33
C THR A 509 6.52 -7.46 12.19
N ILE A 510 7.66 -6.78 12.25
CA ILE A 510 8.09 -5.88 11.19
C ILE A 510 8.56 -6.72 10.01
N GLU A 511 7.87 -6.58 8.89
CA GLU A 511 8.16 -7.22 7.61
C GLU A 511 8.09 -6.16 6.50
N LEU A 512 8.59 -6.52 5.31
CA LEU A 512 8.62 -5.64 4.14
C LEU A 512 7.77 -6.20 2.98
N PRO A 513 6.42 -6.19 3.08
CA PRO A 513 5.56 -6.65 1.98
C PRO A 513 5.33 -5.57 0.92
N ASP A 514 4.94 -5.95 -0.29
CA ASP A 514 4.34 -5.05 -1.28
C ASP A 514 2.81 -5.03 -1.09
N LEU A 515 2.24 -3.95 -0.57
CA LEU A 515 0.80 -3.88 -0.21
C LEU A 515 -0.08 -3.35 -1.32
N ASP A 516 0.45 -2.52 -2.20
CA ASP A 516 -0.30 -1.86 -3.27
C ASP A 516 0.01 -2.43 -4.66
N GLY A 517 0.95 -3.37 -4.74
CA GLY A 517 1.31 -4.10 -5.95
C GLY A 517 2.11 -3.23 -6.92
N ASP A 518 2.80 -2.21 -6.41
CA ASP A 518 3.62 -1.30 -7.22
C ASP A 518 5.03 -1.84 -7.49
N GLY A 519 5.36 -3.03 -6.95
CA GLY A 519 6.65 -3.68 -7.06
C GLY A 519 7.70 -3.14 -6.08
N LYS A 520 7.32 -2.23 -5.17
CA LYS A 520 8.15 -1.69 -4.10
C LYS A 520 7.65 -2.23 -2.77
N ALA A 521 8.55 -2.80 -1.99
CA ALA A 521 8.25 -3.31 -0.68
C ALA A 521 8.08 -2.17 0.32
N ASP A 522 6.92 -2.18 0.97
CA ASP A 522 6.52 -1.31 2.06
C ASP A 522 7.11 -1.78 3.39
N VAL A 523 6.73 -1.13 4.48
CA VAL A 523 6.99 -1.64 5.81
C VAL A 523 5.69 -1.78 6.58
N CYS A 524 5.46 -2.97 7.13
CA CYS A 524 4.31 -3.23 7.99
C CYS A 524 4.76 -3.75 9.33
N GLY A 525 4.00 -3.43 10.37
CA GLY A 525 4.18 -4.00 11.69
C GLY A 525 2.91 -3.98 12.51
N ARG A 526 2.84 -4.88 13.49
CA ARG A 526 1.75 -4.94 14.44
C ARG A 526 2.03 -4.04 15.64
N ALA A 527 1.04 -3.23 16.01
CA ALA A 527 0.99 -2.53 17.30
C ALA A 527 -0.25 -2.99 18.09
N SER A 528 -0.52 -2.38 19.25
CA SER A 528 -1.64 -2.77 20.10
C SER A 528 -3.01 -2.67 19.42
N GLY A 529 -3.17 -1.67 18.54
CA GLY A 529 -4.37 -1.44 17.74
C GLY A 529 -4.55 -2.41 16.56
N GLY A 530 -3.52 -3.18 16.19
CA GLY A 530 -3.52 -4.07 15.03
C GLY A 530 -2.39 -3.75 14.06
N ILE A 531 -2.63 -3.81 12.75
CA ILE A 531 -1.59 -3.65 11.72
C ILE A 531 -1.45 -2.19 11.30
N TYR A 532 -0.20 -1.73 11.20
CA TYR A 532 0.19 -0.39 10.73
C TYR A 532 1.26 -0.52 9.66
N CYS A 533 1.06 0.14 8.53
CA CYS A 533 1.96 0.07 7.40
C CYS A 533 2.31 1.45 6.85
N ALA A 534 3.52 1.59 6.35
CA ALA A 534 4.01 2.76 5.64
C ALA A 534 4.52 2.32 4.27
N LEU A 535 4.09 3.03 3.24
CA LEU A 535 4.36 2.70 1.85
C LEU A 535 5.75 3.15 1.44
N SER A 536 6.40 2.40 0.56
CA SER A 536 7.64 2.85 -0.06
C SER A 536 7.39 3.93 -1.10
N THR A 537 8.35 4.84 -1.23
CA THR A 537 8.42 5.86 -2.29
C THR A 537 9.64 5.66 -3.17
N GLY A 538 10.33 4.51 -3.04
CA GLY A 538 11.62 4.24 -3.68
C GLY A 538 12.83 4.92 -3.04
N GLY A 539 12.62 5.81 -2.06
CA GLY A 539 13.71 6.45 -1.31
C GLY A 539 13.38 6.82 0.14
N SER A 540 12.14 6.60 0.57
CA SER A 540 11.65 6.82 1.93
C SER A 540 10.37 6.03 2.17
N PHE A 541 9.92 5.94 3.42
CA PHE A 541 8.58 5.41 3.73
C PHE A 541 7.63 6.54 4.13
N THR A 542 6.36 6.41 3.76
CA THR A 542 5.29 7.31 4.19
C THR A 542 5.08 7.24 5.72
N PRO A 543 4.30 8.14 6.34
CA PRO A 543 3.91 7.97 7.74
C PRO A 543 3.10 6.67 7.95
N PRO A 544 3.38 5.86 8.99
CA PRO A 544 2.64 4.62 9.23
C PRO A 544 1.15 4.90 9.43
N ALA A 545 0.33 4.30 8.57
CA ALA A 545 -1.12 4.38 8.59
C ALA A 545 -1.71 3.08 9.14
N TYR A 546 -2.84 3.19 9.84
CA TYR A 546 -3.56 2.04 10.36
C TYR A 546 -4.20 1.24 9.20
N ARG A 547 -4.03 -0.09 9.21
CA ARG A 547 -4.57 -0.99 8.19
C ARG A 547 -5.63 -1.93 8.72
N SER A 548 -5.53 -2.46 9.94
CA SER A 548 -6.55 -3.39 10.42
C SER A 548 -6.51 -3.61 11.92
N SER A 549 -7.67 -3.81 12.56
CA SER A 549 -7.81 -4.22 13.96
C SER A 549 -7.84 -5.73 14.12
N GLY A 550 -7.91 -6.48 13.01
CA GLY A 550 -8.02 -7.93 12.97
C GLY A 550 -6.95 -8.66 13.77
N TYR A 551 -5.76 -8.05 13.82
CA TYR A 551 -4.57 -8.57 14.50
C TYR A 551 -4.23 -7.84 15.81
N SER A 552 -5.18 -7.12 16.40
CA SER A 552 -4.98 -6.29 17.60
C SER A 552 -4.77 -7.07 18.90
N ASP A 553 -4.34 -6.38 19.97
CA ASP A 553 -4.25 -6.94 21.32
C ASP A 553 -5.64 -7.36 21.83
N ALA A 554 -6.67 -6.55 21.54
CA ALA A 554 -8.05 -6.86 21.87
C ALA A 554 -8.57 -8.12 21.17
N GLY A 555 -8.05 -8.40 19.97
CA GLY A 555 -8.27 -9.66 19.25
C GLY A 555 -7.49 -10.86 19.80
N GLY A 556 -6.68 -10.69 20.85
CA GLY A 556 -5.91 -11.76 21.49
C GLY A 556 -4.56 -12.07 20.87
N TRP A 557 -4.13 -11.33 19.84
CA TRP A 557 -2.90 -11.62 19.09
C TRP A 557 -1.61 -11.34 19.87
N ALA A 558 -1.66 -10.57 20.96
CA ALA A 558 -0.56 -10.43 21.91
C ALA A 558 -0.52 -11.57 22.96
N GLY A 559 -1.51 -12.47 22.97
CA GLY A 559 -1.68 -13.47 24.03
C GLY A 559 -0.59 -14.53 24.10
N ALA A 560 0.08 -14.83 22.98
CA ALA A 560 1.17 -15.80 22.94
C ALA A 560 2.12 -15.58 21.75
N GLN A 561 3.39 -15.97 21.92
CA GLN A 561 4.42 -15.87 20.87
C GLN A 561 4.06 -16.60 19.58
N TYR A 562 3.40 -17.74 19.70
CA TYR A 562 2.97 -18.56 18.56
C TYR A 562 1.69 -18.05 17.87
N TYR A 563 1.20 -16.87 18.26
CA TYR A 563 0.21 -16.11 17.51
C TYR A 563 0.88 -14.98 16.73
N TRP A 564 1.39 -13.96 17.42
CA TRP A 564 2.03 -12.82 16.75
C TRP A 564 3.28 -13.20 15.95
N GLY A 565 4.05 -14.20 16.38
CA GLY A 565 5.29 -14.62 15.70
C GLY A 565 5.06 -15.32 14.36
N THR A 566 3.80 -15.64 14.05
CA THR A 566 3.37 -16.26 12.80
C THR A 566 2.69 -15.29 11.84
N ILE A 567 2.55 -14.01 12.24
CA ILE A 567 1.98 -13.00 11.35
C ILE A 567 2.98 -12.78 10.22
N ARG A 568 2.51 -12.97 9.00
CA ARG A 568 3.22 -12.77 7.73
C ARG A 568 2.31 -12.02 6.78
N TYR A 569 2.92 -11.53 5.71
CA TYR A 569 2.23 -10.76 4.68
C TYR A 569 2.33 -11.44 3.30
N PRO A 570 1.73 -12.62 3.13
CA PRO A 570 1.76 -13.35 1.86
C PRO A 570 0.72 -12.82 0.87
N ASP A 571 0.93 -13.00 -0.44
CA ASP A 571 -0.16 -12.92 -1.44
C ASP A 571 -0.79 -14.31 -1.60
N VAL A 572 -1.78 -14.65 -0.77
CA VAL A 572 -2.46 -15.95 -0.82
C VAL A 572 -3.48 -16.03 -1.95
N ASN A 573 -3.90 -14.89 -2.50
CA ASN A 573 -5.00 -14.79 -3.45
C ASN A 573 -4.53 -14.67 -4.93
N GLY A 574 -3.28 -14.24 -5.13
CA GLY A 574 -2.59 -14.08 -6.40
C GLY A 574 -2.93 -12.78 -7.13
N ASP A 575 -3.33 -11.72 -6.42
CA ASP A 575 -3.64 -10.42 -7.00
C ASP A 575 -2.43 -9.48 -7.12
N GLY A 576 -1.25 -9.93 -6.66
CA GLY A 576 -0.02 -9.16 -6.66
C GLY A 576 0.12 -8.23 -5.48
N ARG A 577 -0.79 -8.30 -4.48
CA ARG A 577 -0.74 -7.51 -3.25
C ARG A 577 -0.61 -8.45 -2.06
N ALA A 578 0.16 -8.03 -1.07
CA ALA A 578 0.32 -8.81 0.14
C ALA A 578 -0.94 -8.73 1.02
N ASP A 579 -1.50 -9.89 1.35
CA ASP A 579 -2.49 -10.09 2.40
C ASP A 579 -1.80 -10.10 3.78
N VAL A 580 -2.56 -10.31 4.86
CA VAL A 580 -2.00 -10.65 6.18
C VAL A 580 -2.53 -11.99 6.62
N CYS A 581 -1.64 -12.91 6.94
CA CYS A 581 -2.00 -14.19 7.53
C CYS A 581 -1.35 -14.37 8.90
N GLY A 582 -2.05 -15.02 9.82
CA GLY A 582 -1.50 -15.41 11.11
C GLY A 582 -2.18 -16.64 11.69
N ARG A 583 -1.45 -17.34 12.54
CA ARG A 583 -1.97 -18.48 13.29
C ARG A 583 -2.62 -18.03 14.59
N ALA A 584 -3.81 -18.53 14.85
CA ALA A 584 -4.47 -18.47 16.16
C ALA A 584 -4.80 -19.88 16.65
N SER A 585 -5.48 -19.99 17.80
CA SER A 585 -5.79 -21.29 18.41
C SER A 585 -6.57 -22.24 17.49
N GLY A 586 -7.48 -21.68 16.68
CA GLY A 586 -8.32 -22.41 15.73
C GLY A 586 -7.64 -22.80 14.42
N GLY A 587 -6.44 -22.29 14.12
CA GLY A 587 -5.75 -22.51 12.85
C GLY A 587 -5.22 -21.24 12.21
N LEU A 588 -5.24 -21.15 10.89
CA LEU A 588 -4.79 -19.95 10.15
C LEU A 588 -5.97 -19.05 9.82
N TYR A 589 -5.73 -17.75 9.99
CA TYR A 589 -6.63 -16.68 9.63
C TYR A 589 -5.90 -15.72 8.71
N CYS A 590 -6.54 -15.33 7.61
CA CYS A 590 -5.98 -14.40 6.63
C CYS A 590 -6.97 -13.28 6.32
N ALA A 591 -6.42 -12.13 5.97
CA ALA A 591 -7.15 -10.93 5.62
C ALA A 591 -6.50 -10.29 4.40
N ASP A 592 -7.33 -10.12 3.38
CA ASP A 592 -7.02 -9.48 2.11
C ASP A 592 -7.33 -7.98 2.21
#